data_AF-A0A7H8SE34-F1
#
_entry.id   AF-A0A7H8SE34-F1
#
_cell.length_a   1.000
_cell.length_b   1.000
_cell.length_c   1.000
_cell.angle_alpha   90.00
_cell.angle_beta   90.00
_cell.angle_gamma   90.00
#
_symmetry.space_group_name_H-M   'P 1'
#
loop_
_entity.id
_entity.type
_entity.pdbx_description
1 polymer ?
#
loop_
_entity_poly.entity_id
_entity_poly.type
_entity_poly.pdbx_seq_one_letter_code
_entity_poly.pdbx_strand_id
1 'polypeptide(L)' 'MQKLRLTMNEVCHFLSVQRDKLNKMVKDDPTFPRPIKEGSTRQSAVYFDHNELIEWWEVKKQTRYS' A
#
# COMPACT_ATOMS: atom_id res chain seq x y z
N MET A 1 -17.99 1.11 -7.26
CA MET A 1 -17.25 -0.18 -7.42
C MET A 1 -15.93 -0.06 -6.68
N GLN A 2 -15.61 -1.05 -5.85
CA GLN A 2 -14.31 -1.15 -5.19
C GLN A 2 -13.25 -1.56 -6.22
N LYS A 3 -12.10 -0.89 -6.22
CA LYS A 3 -11.00 -1.21 -7.15
C LYS A 3 -10.21 -2.39 -6.58
N LEU A 4 -9.82 -3.32 -7.46
CA LEU A 4 -8.93 -4.42 -7.07
C LEU A 4 -7.51 -3.92 -6.79
N ARG A 5 -7.06 -2.95 -7.60
CA ARG A 5 -5.72 -2.38 -7.53
C ARG A 5 -5.77 -0.87 -7.37
N LEU A 6 -4.90 -0.34 -6.52
CA LEU A 6 -4.78 1.08 -6.22
C LEU A 6 -3.45 1.62 -6.75
N THR A 7 -3.50 2.77 -7.42
CA THR A 7 -2.29 3.55 -7.73
C THR A 7 -1.70 4.12 -6.45
N MET A 8 -0.44 4.54 -6.51
CA MET A 8 0.23 5.11 -5.34
C MET A 8 -0.48 6.34 -4.76
N ASN A 9 -1.08 7.19 -5.59
CA ASN A 9 -1.83 8.36 -5.12
C ASN A 9 -3.14 7.95 -4.42
N GLU A 10 -3.78 6.88 -4.88
CA GLU A 10 -4.97 6.34 -4.24
C GLU A 10 -4.64 5.71 -2.89
N VAL A 11 -3.52 4.98 -2.77
CA VAL A 11 -3.07 4.44 -1.47
C VAL A 11 -2.75 5.56 -0.48
N CYS A 12 -2.08 6.63 -0.93
CA CYS A 12 -1.86 7.82 -0.12
C CYS A 12 -3.19 8.38 0.42
N HIS A 13 -4.20 8.50 -0.44
CA HIS A 13 -5.51 9.00 -0.04
C HIS A 13 -6.24 8.04 0.90
N PHE A 14 -6.21 6.74 0.58
CA PHE A 14 -6.84 5.68 1.34
C PHE A 14 -6.30 5.58 2.77
N LEU A 15 -4.98 5.71 2.94
CA LEU A 15 -4.32 5.68 4.25
C LEU A 15 -4.19 7.06 4.91
N SER A 16 -4.68 8.13 4.26
CA SER A 16 -4.49 9.52 4.71
C SER A 16 -3.03 9.89 4.98
N VAL A 17 -2.11 9.49 4.09
CA VAL A 17 -0.67 9.78 4.20
C VAL A 17 -0.12 10.45 2.95
N GLN A 18 1.02 11.12 3.10
CA GLN A 18 1.79 11.64 1.96
C GLN A 18 2.72 10.57 1.37
N ARG A 19 3.15 10.80 0.12
CA ARG A 19 3.98 9.87 -0.67
C ARG A 19 5.29 9.50 0.03
N ASP A 20 5.93 10.45 0.71
CA ASP A 20 7.18 10.16 1.45
C ASP A 20 6.95 9.20 2.61
N LYS A 21 5.82 9.34 3.32
CA LYS A 21 5.44 8.43 4.40
C LYS A 21 5.11 7.05 3.86
N LEU A 22 4.37 6.97 2.74
CA LEU A 22 4.08 5.70 2.08
C LEU A 22 5.37 4.99 1.63
N ASN A 23 6.31 5.72 1.02
CA ASN A 23 7.61 5.15 0.63
C ASN A 23 8.40 4.61 1.82
N LYS A 24 8.41 5.35 2.95
CA LYS A 24 9.02 4.87 4.19
C LYS A 24 8.32 3.61 4.71
N MET A 25 6.99 3.54 4.66
CA MET A 25 6.26 2.33 5.06
C MET A 25 6.63 1.13 4.19
N VAL A 26 6.67 1.29 2.86
CA VAL A 26 7.10 0.22 1.95
C VAL A 26 8.53 -0.24 2.22
N LYS A 27 9.43 0.67 2.61
CA LYS A 27 10.84 0.36 2.86
C LYS A 27 11.08 -0.25 4.25
N ASP A 28 10.51 0.36 5.27
CA ASP A 28 10.89 0.14 6.67
C ASP A 28 9.96 -0.88 7.35
N ASP A 29 8.73 -1.05 6.86
CA ASP A 29 7.78 -2.03 7.37
C ASP A 29 7.79 -3.29 6.48
N PRO A 30 8.35 -4.41 6.95
CA PRO A 30 8.37 -5.66 6.19
C PRO A 30 6.99 -6.28 6.01
N THR A 31 6.01 -5.91 6.84
CA THR A 31 4.63 -6.42 6.77
C THR A 31 3.76 -5.59 5.83
N PHE A 32 4.22 -4.41 5.41
CA PHE A 32 3.45 -3.53 4.53
C PHE A 32 3.34 -4.13 3.10
N PRO A 33 2.14 -4.12 2.48
CA PRO A 33 1.92 -4.65 1.13
C PRO A 33 2.87 -4.08 0.10
N ARG A 34 3.44 -4.94 -0.74
CA ARG A 34 4.48 -4.54 -1.69
C ARG A 34 3.86 -4.04 -3.00
N PRO A 35 4.40 -2.96 -3.58
CA PRO A 35 3.92 -2.48 -4.87
C PRO A 35 4.21 -3.49 -5.98
N ILE A 36 3.20 -3.74 -6.81
CA ILE A 36 3.27 -4.57 -8.01
C ILE A 36 3.60 -3.67 -9.19
N LYS A 37 4.75 -3.92 -9.83
CA LYS A 37 5.21 -3.16 -11.00
C LYS A 37 4.88 -3.93 -12.28
N GLU A 38 4.05 -3.35 -13.15
CA GLU A 38 3.68 -3.93 -14.45
C GLU A 38 4.72 -3.57 -15.53
N GLY A 39 5.93 -4.10 -15.37
CA GLY A 39 7.00 -4.04 -16.38
C GLY A 39 8.37 -3.62 -15.85
N SER A 40 9.37 -3.70 -16.71
CA SER A 40 10.77 -3.46 -16.36
C SER A 40 11.18 -1.99 -16.40
N THR A 41 10.50 -1.16 -17.20
CA THR A 41 10.89 0.23 -17.44
C THR A 41 10.66 1.15 -16.23
N ARG A 42 11.30 2.32 -16.20
CA ARG A 42 11.09 3.31 -15.13
C ARG A 42 9.68 3.93 -15.16
N GLN A 43 9.03 3.95 -16.32
CA GLN A 43 7.69 4.51 -16.52
C GLN A 43 6.57 3.47 -16.33
N SER A 44 6.91 2.21 -16.04
CA SER A 44 5.93 1.16 -15.81
C SER A 44 5.02 1.51 -14.63
N ALA A 45 3.74 1.21 -14.79
CA ALA A 45 2.74 1.47 -13.77
C ALA A 45 3.03 0.63 -12.52
N VAL A 46 2.72 1.22 -11.36
CA VAL A 46 2.89 0.60 -10.05
C VAL A 46 1.57 0.66 -9.32
N TYR A 47 1.13 -0.49 -8.82
CA TYR A 47 -0.12 -0.67 -8.12
C TYR A 47 0.08 -1.37 -6.78
N PHE A 48 -0.90 -1.25 -5.90
CA PHE A 48 -1.02 -2.03 -4.67
C PHE A 48 -2.32 -2.82 -4.72
N ASP A 49 -2.31 -4.03 -4.18
CA ASP A 49 -3.53 -4.79 -4.02
C ASP A 49 -4.38 -4.19 -2.88
N HIS A 50 -5.66 -3.98 -3.16
CA HIS A 50 -6.58 -3.36 -2.22
C HIS A 50 -6.83 -4.25 -0.99
N ASN A 51 -6.96 -5.56 -1.18
CA ASN A 51 -7.27 -6.48 -0.09
C ASN A 51 -6.05 -6.66 0.83
N GLU A 52 -4.85 -6.74 0.28
CA GLU A 52 -3.62 -6.79 1.10
C GLU A 52 -3.50 -5.55 2.01
N LEU A 53 -3.87 -4.36 1.52
CA LEU A 53 -3.87 -3.13 2.32
C LEU A 53 -4.89 -3.17 3.46
N ILE A 54 -6.07 -3.76 3.24
CA ILE A 54 -7.07 -3.94 4.29
C ILE A 54 -6.57 -4.95 5.33
N GLU A 55 -6.09 -6.12 4.88
CA GLU A 55 -5.62 -7.18 5.77
C GLU A 55 -4.47 -6.68 6.65
N TRP A 56 -3.49 -5.98 6.07
CA TRP A 56 -2.42 -5.34 6.82
C TRP A 56 -2.95 -4.37 7.88
N TRP A 57 -3.96 -3.56 7.53
CA TRP A 57 -4.57 -2.62 8.47
C TRP A 57 -5.30 -3.33 9.62
N GLU A 58 -6.02 -4.41 9.33
CA GLU A 58 -6.70 -5.22 10.34
C GLU A 58 -5.70 -5.84 11.33
N VAL A 59 -4.60 -6.43 10.84
CA VAL A 59 -3.53 -6.98 11.69
C VAL A 59 -2.92 -5.88 12.57
N LYS A 60 -2.68 -4.70 12.00
CA LYS A 60 -2.15 -3.55 12.74
C LYS A 60 -3.12 -3.06 13.83
N LYS A 61 -4.43 -3.04 13.55
CA LYS A 61 -5.46 -2.73 14.55
C LYS A 61 -5.45 -3.76 15.68
N GLN A 62 -5.44 -5.05 15.36
CA GLN A 62 -5.42 -6.12 16.37
C GLN A 62 -4.21 -6.00 17.28
N THR A 63 -3.01 -5.79 16.71
CA THR A 63 -1.77 -5.59 17.47
C THR A 63 -1.82 -4.36 18.38
N ARG A 64 -2.53 -3.29 17.99
CA ARG A 64 -2.69 -2.08 18.81
C ARG A 64 -3.51 -2.31 20.08
N TYR A 65 -4.47 -3.22 20.04
CA TYR A 65 -5.40 -3.49 21.15
C TYR A 65 -5.08 -4.77 21.92
N SER A 66 -4.01 -5.49 21.53
CA SER A 66 -3.45 -6.62 22.27
C SER A 66 -2.38 -6.16 23.25
#